data_AF-A0A7X6YT22-F1
#
_entry.id   AF-A0A7X6YT22-F1
#
_cell.length_a   1.000
_cell.length_b   1.000
_cell.length_c   1.000
_cell.angle_alpha   90.00
_cell.angle_beta   90.00
_cell.angle_gamma   90.00
#
_symmetry.space_group_name_H-M   'P 1'
#
loop_
_entity.id
_entity.type
_entity.pdbx_description
1 polymer ?
#
loop_
_entity_poly.entity_id
_entity_poly.type
_entity_poly.pdbx_seq_one_letter_code
_entity_poly.pdbx_strand_id
1 'polypeptide(L)'
;TPEVSFYKISGLSALFPRSRRFGSYHLGWLDKNEIHPVDILAGACMLVRKEAIGKAGLLDEDFFMYGEDIDWSYRIIKAGYRNYYFPPGRILHYKGESTKKGSLNYVYVFYKAMAIFAKKHFLGKSFFYAFLINVAISLSGAFSFFSGLFKKILYLYKKISSSPAGAVVLVWGSPGEFERVRDLYKTALASNRKFIQVTTEKQLKEALKDKAVNELIFCMADLQYTKVFDCMEEYAGKNLIFKMAPGIGPLIIGSHAIFSR
;
A
#
# COMPACT_ATOMS: atom_id res chain seq x y z
N THR A 1 -13.59 -13.10 8.53
CA THR A 1 -14.96 -13.67 8.54
C THR A 1 -15.93 -12.69 7.88
N PRO A 2 -17.15 -13.12 7.51
CA PRO A 2 -18.12 -12.23 6.88
C PRO A 2 -18.52 -11.01 7.73
N GLU A 3 -18.57 -11.17 9.05
CA GLU A 3 -18.79 -10.07 10.00
C GLU A 3 -17.69 -9.00 9.90
N VAL A 4 -16.42 -9.43 9.85
CA VAL A 4 -15.28 -8.52 9.67
C VAL A 4 -15.32 -7.80 8.32
N SER A 5 -15.70 -8.50 7.25
CA SER A 5 -15.92 -7.89 5.93
C SER A 5 -17.05 -6.86 5.97
N PHE A 6 -18.15 -7.15 6.65
CA PHE A 6 -19.26 -6.20 6.82
C PHE A 6 -18.81 -4.92 7.55
N TYR A 7 -18.04 -5.03 8.64
CA TYR A 7 -17.52 -3.86 9.34
C TYR A 7 -16.58 -3.01 8.48
N LYS A 8 -15.80 -3.64 7.59
CA LYS A 8 -14.94 -2.92 6.65
C LYS A 8 -15.76 -2.15 5.62
N ILE A 9 -16.78 -2.78 5.04
CA ILE A 9 -17.59 -2.21 3.97
C ILE A 9 -18.52 -1.11 4.50
N SER A 10 -19.19 -1.35 5.62
CA SER A 10 -20.08 -0.37 6.27
C SER A 10 -19.35 0.86 6.81
N GLY A 11 -18.01 0.84 6.87
CA GLY A 11 -17.19 1.92 7.41
C GLY A 11 -17.03 1.87 8.93
N LEU A 12 -17.69 0.95 9.63
CA LEU A 12 -17.56 0.78 11.09
C LEU A 12 -16.11 0.53 11.53
N SER A 13 -15.33 -0.18 10.72
CA SER A 13 -13.91 -0.40 10.99
C SER A 13 -13.08 0.88 10.94
N ALA A 14 -13.47 1.84 10.11
CA ALA A 14 -12.82 3.15 10.03
C ALA A 14 -13.24 4.07 11.19
N LEU A 15 -14.50 3.98 11.64
CA LEU A 15 -15.01 4.75 12.78
C LEU A 15 -14.46 4.26 14.12
N PHE A 16 -14.26 2.95 14.27
CA PHE A 16 -13.83 2.34 15.52
C PHE A 16 -12.58 1.46 15.35
N PRO A 17 -11.43 2.04 14.93
CA PRO A 17 -10.25 1.26 14.53
C PRO A 17 -9.59 0.50 15.69
N ARG A 18 -9.74 0.97 16.94
CA ARG A 18 -9.21 0.33 18.15
C ARG A 18 -10.20 -0.63 18.83
N SER A 19 -11.42 -0.79 18.31
CA SER A 19 -12.37 -1.74 18.87
C SER A 19 -11.97 -3.17 18.51
N ARG A 20 -11.91 -4.07 19.50
CA ARG A 20 -11.64 -5.51 19.27
C ARG A 20 -12.68 -6.19 18.38
N ARG A 21 -13.88 -5.60 18.27
CA ARG A 21 -14.98 -6.11 17.45
C ARG A 21 -15.04 -5.45 16.07
N PHE A 22 -15.01 -4.12 16.01
CA PHE A 22 -15.20 -3.39 14.75
C PHE A 22 -13.88 -3.12 14.01
N GLY A 23 -12.77 -3.05 14.73
CA GLY A 23 -11.43 -2.81 14.19
C GLY A 23 -10.75 -4.05 13.61
N SER A 24 -11.40 -5.22 13.63
CA SER A 24 -10.74 -6.53 13.43
C SER A 24 -10.20 -6.75 12.03
N TYR A 25 -10.62 -5.93 11.07
CA TYR A 25 -10.08 -5.96 9.72
C TYR A 25 -8.62 -5.50 9.66
N HIS A 26 -8.23 -4.49 10.46
CA HIS A 26 -6.83 -4.00 10.50
C HIS A 26 -6.15 -4.29 11.85
N LEU A 27 -6.86 -4.88 12.81
CA LEU A 27 -6.37 -5.18 14.16
C LEU A 27 -5.78 -3.94 14.86
N GLY A 28 -6.40 -2.77 14.69
CA GLY A 28 -5.84 -1.48 15.12
C GLY A 28 -5.69 -1.28 16.63
N TRP A 29 -6.05 -2.28 17.44
CA TRP A 29 -5.79 -2.33 18.88
C TRP A 29 -4.46 -3.01 19.25
N LEU A 30 -3.80 -3.66 18.30
CA LEU A 30 -2.50 -4.30 18.50
C LEU A 30 -1.37 -3.29 18.25
N ASP A 31 -0.28 -3.41 19.01
CA ASP A 31 0.93 -2.64 18.74
C ASP A 31 1.63 -3.17 17.49
N LYS A 32 1.83 -2.30 16.49
CA LYS A 32 2.52 -2.66 15.24
C LYS A 32 4.00 -3.02 15.43
N ASN A 33 4.60 -2.76 16.59
CA ASN A 33 6.00 -3.05 16.86
C ASN A 33 6.21 -4.37 17.61
N GLU A 34 5.13 -5.07 17.94
CA GLU A 34 5.15 -6.34 18.66
C GLU A 34 4.71 -7.52 17.80
N ILE A 35 5.17 -8.73 18.17
CA ILE A 35 4.76 -9.96 17.52
C ILE A 35 3.35 -10.32 17.99
N HIS A 36 2.43 -10.52 17.04
CA HIS A 36 1.05 -10.87 17.35
C HIS A 36 0.57 -12.09 16.58
N PRO A 37 -0.23 -12.97 17.20
CA PRO A 37 -1.03 -13.91 16.43
C PRO A 37 -2.05 -13.13 15.59
N VAL A 38 -2.15 -13.47 14.31
CA VAL A 38 -3.12 -12.88 13.38
C VAL A 38 -3.81 -13.98 12.60
N ASP A 39 -5.03 -13.75 12.14
CA ASP A 39 -5.71 -14.77 11.34
C ASP A 39 -5.19 -14.81 9.90
N ILE A 40 -4.94 -13.63 9.34
CA ILE A 40 -4.65 -13.43 7.92
C ILE A 40 -3.38 -12.61 7.76
N LEU A 41 -2.48 -13.08 6.90
CA LEU A 41 -1.27 -12.37 6.47
C LEU A 41 -1.46 -11.85 5.04
N ALA A 42 -0.79 -10.73 4.74
CA ALA A 42 -0.71 -10.25 3.36
C ALA A 42 0.34 -11.06 2.60
N GLY A 43 0.00 -11.56 1.41
CA GLY A 43 0.88 -12.37 0.56
C GLY A 43 2.13 -11.64 0.04
N ALA A 44 2.26 -10.33 0.28
CA ALA A 44 3.39 -9.52 -0.18
C ALA A 44 4.74 -9.94 0.41
N CYS A 45 4.74 -10.48 1.64
CA CYS A 45 5.91 -11.11 2.23
C CYS A 45 5.49 -12.08 3.33
N MET A 46 5.69 -13.37 3.10
CA MET A 46 5.36 -14.44 4.04
C MET A 46 6.52 -15.43 4.10
N LEU A 47 6.86 -15.86 5.31
CA LEU A 47 7.74 -17.00 5.53
C LEU A 47 6.89 -18.16 6.04
N VAL A 48 6.86 -19.25 5.28
CA VAL A 48 5.99 -20.40 5.58
C VAL A 48 6.83 -21.67 5.69
N ARG A 49 6.60 -22.46 6.74
CA ARG A 49 7.29 -23.74 6.94
C ARG A 49 6.89 -24.72 5.82
N LYS A 50 7.87 -25.45 5.28
CA LYS A 50 7.62 -26.47 4.23
C LYS A 50 6.56 -27.49 4.65
N GLU A 51 6.58 -27.93 5.91
CA GLU A 51 5.58 -28.86 6.46
C GLU A 51 4.17 -28.25 6.53
N ALA A 52 4.05 -26.94 6.76
CA ALA A 52 2.77 -26.25 6.71
C ALA A 52 2.23 -26.19 5.28
N ILE A 53 3.10 -25.95 4.29
CA ILE A 53 2.75 -26.04 2.87
C ILE A 53 2.28 -27.46 2.52
N GLY A 54 2.99 -28.49 2.99
CA GLY A 54 2.62 -29.89 2.74
C GLY A 54 1.23 -30.27 3.27
N LYS A 55 0.77 -29.66 4.38
CA LYS A 55 -0.58 -29.91 4.92
C LYS A 55 -1.64 -28.98 4.35
N ALA A 56 -1.32 -27.70 4.15
CA ALA A 56 -2.29 -26.70 3.70
C ALA A 56 -2.49 -26.73 2.18
N GLY A 57 -1.51 -27.18 1.40
CA GLY A 57 -1.44 -27.03 -0.06
C GLY A 57 -0.82 -25.70 -0.49
N LEU A 58 -0.72 -25.47 -1.81
CA LEU A 58 -0.25 -24.22 -2.40
C LEU A 58 -1.35 -23.14 -2.40
N LEU A 59 -1.03 -21.94 -2.92
CA LEU A 59 -2.04 -20.93 -3.25
C LEU A 59 -3.04 -21.51 -4.25
N ASP A 60 -4.29 -21.08 -4.12
CA ASP A 60 -5.41 -21.64 -4.87
C ASP A 60 -5.70 -20.80 -6.12
N GLU A 61 -5.58 -21.41 -7.30
CA GLU A 61 -5.64 -20.74 -8.60
C GLU A 61 -7.04 -20.24 -8.98
N ASP A 62 -8.10 -20.63 -8.25
CA ASP A 62 -9.43 -20.04 -8.43
C ASP A 62 -9.44 -18.55 -8.07
N PHE A 63 -8.50 -18.12 -7.21
CA PHE A 63 -8.32 -16.73 -6.84
C PHE A 63 -7.36 -16.04 -7.81
N PHE A 64 -7.91 -15.21 -8.70
CA PHE A 64 -7.09 -14.35 -9.55
C PHE A 64 -6.29 -13.31 -8.74
N MET A 65 -6.92 -12.67 -7.74
CA MET A 65 -6.29 -11.65 -6.88
C MET A 65 -7.16 -11.34 -5.63
N TYR A 66 -6.54 -10.89 -4.54
CA TYR A 66 -7.14 -10.41 -3.28
C TYR A 66 -7.76 -11.44 -2.34
N GLY A 67 -7.70 -12.74 -2.66
CA GLY A 67 -8.27 -13.79 -1.80
C GLY A 67 -7.38 -15.01 -1.63
N GLU A 68 -6.36 -15.15 -2.46
CA GLU A 68 -5.38 -16.23 -2.43
C GLU A 68 -4.63 -16.28 -1.09
N ASP A 69 -4.18 -15.14 -0.57
CA ASP A 69 -3.46 -15.04 0.70
C ASP A 69 -4.39 -15.21 1.92
N ILE A 70 -5.63 -14.74 1.80
CA ILE A 70 -6.70 -14.95 2.79
C ILE A 70 -7.05 -16.43 2.91
N ASP A 71 -7.29 -17.09 1.78
CA ASP A 71 -7.59 -18.52 1.70
C ASP A 71 -6.44 -19.36 2.26
N TRP A 72 -5.21 -19.04 1.85
CA TRP A 72 -4.04 -19.80 2.28
C TRP A 72 -3.73 -19.62 3.76
N SER A 73 -3.82 -18.38 4.28
CA SER A 73 -3.71 -18.11 5.72
C SER A 73 -4.73 -18.92 6.53
N TYR A 74 -5.97 -19.00 6.04
CA TYR A 74 -7.04 -19.76 6.69
C TYR A 74 -6.81 -21.28 6.63
N ARG A 75 -6.37 -21.82 5.49
CA ARG A 75 -6.01 -23.24 5.35
C ARG A 75 -4.82 -23.64 6.23
N ILE A 76 -3.82 -22.78 6.36
CA ILE A 76 -2.67 -23.00 7.27
C ILE A 76 -3.16 -23.12 8.72
N ILE A 77 -4.08 -22.26 9.16
CA ILE A 77 -4.68 -22.35 10.50
C ILE A 77 -5.47 -23.67 10.66
N LYS A 78 -6.30 -24.04 9.66
CA LYS A 78 -7.03 -25.31 9.67
C LYS A 78 -6.12 -26.54 9.71
N ALA A 79 -4.93 -26.45 9.13
CA ALA A 79 -3.91 -27.50 9.19
C ALA A 79 -3.19 -27.60 10.56
N GLY A 80 -3.62 -26.80 11.56
CA GLY A 80 -3.11 -26.84 12.94
C GLY A 80 -1.95 -25.89 13.21
N TYR A 81 -1.59 -25.02 12.26
CA TYR A 81 -0.55 -24.00 12.46
C TYR A 81 -1.16 -22.67 12.93
N ARG A 82 -0.28 -21.71 13.25
CA ARG A 82 -0.66 -20.35 13.63
C ARG A 82 0.08 -19.35 12.76
N ASN A 83 -0.63 -18.31 12.35
CA ASN A 83 -0.03 -17.18 11.65
C ASN A 83 0.39 -16.12 12.67
N TYR A 84 1.56 -15.52 12.45
CA TYR A 84 2.10 -14.46 13.30
C TYR A 84 2.51 -13.27 12.44
N TYR A 85 2.10 -12.08 12.85
CA TYR A 85 2.70 -10.84 12.40
C TYR A 85 4.07 -10.69 13.07
N PHE A 86 5.11 -10.48 12.25
CA PHE A 86 6.50 -10.40 12.71
C PHE A 86 7.10 -9.05 12.30
N PRO A 87 7.19 -8.07 13.23
CA PRO A 87 7.77 -6.77 12.93
C PRO A 87 9.31 -6.69 12.80
N PRO A 88 10.14 -7.62 13.35
CA PRO A 88 11.59 -7.52 13.17
C PRO A 88 11.98 -7.73 11.70
N GLY A 89 12.20 -6.62 11.00
CA GLY A 89 12.49 -6.59 9.56
C GLY A 89 11.56 -5.62 8.85
N ARG A 90 12.13 -4.61 8.18
CA ARG A 90 11.35 -3.61 7.44
C ARG A 90 11.31 -3.99 5.97
N ILE A 91 10.09 -4.10 5.44
CA ILE A 91 9.83 -4.40 4.03
C ILE A 91 9.04 -3.25 3.44
N LEU A 92 9.53 -2.70 2.34
CA LEU A 92 8.82 -1.67 1.60
C LEU A 92 7.92 -2.31 0.56
N HIS A 93 6.62 -2.09 0.69
CA HIS A 93 5.62 -2.56 -0.26
C HIS A 93 4.95 -1.37 -0.96
N TYR A 94 5.23 -1.20 -2.26
CA TYR A 94 4.57 -0.20 -3.10
C TYR A 94 3.14 -0.62 -3.46
N LYS A 95 2.18 -0.23 -2.61
CA LYS A 95 0.78 -0.62 -2.78
C LYS A 95 0.09 0.16 -3.90
N GLY A 96 -0.60 -0.55 -4.79
CA GLY A 96 -1.51 0.05 -5.78
C GLY A 96 -0.95 0.19 -7.19
N GLU A 97 0.26 -0.30 -7.45
CA GLU A 97 0.84 -0.37 -8.80
C GLU A 97 0.03 -1.30 -9.72
N SER A 98 -0.43 -2.44 -9.21
CA SER A 98 -1.23 -3.42 -10.00
C SER A 98 -2.69 -3.01 -10.20
N THR A 99 -3.23 -2.07 -9.41
CA THR A 99 -4.63 -1.64 -9.53
C THR A 99 -4.83 -0.23 -8.99
N LYS A 100 -5.36 0.67 -9.84
CA LYS A 100 -5.78 2.01 -9.42
C LYS A 100 -6.90 1.90 -8.38
N LYS A 101 -6.63 2.39 -7.16
CA LYS A 101 -7.60 2.45 -6.05
C LYS A 101 -8.88 3.15 -6.51
N GLY A 102 -10.03 2.55 -6.20
CA GLY A 102 -11.35 3.12 -6.50
C GLY A 102 -11.88 2.81 -7.90
N SER A 103 -11.21 1.97 -8.69
CA SER A 103 -11.81 1.44 -9.92
C SER A 103 -12.93 0.45 -9.61
N LEU A 104 -14.01 0.45 -10.40
CA LEU A 104 -15.07 -0.56 -10.28
C LEU A 104 -14.52 -1.98 -10.46
N ASN A 105 -13.46 -2.13 -11.26
CA ASN A 105 -12.76 -3.40 -11.44
C ASN A 105 -12.12 -3.90 -10.13
N TYR A 106 -11.47 -3.03 -9.35
CA TYR A 106 -10.95 -3.40 -8.03
C TYR A 106 -12.05 -3.99 -7.14
N VAL A 107 -13.18 -3.27 -7.07
CA VAL A 107 -14.34 -3.65 -6.28
C VAL A 107 -14.82 -5.03 -6.73
N TYR A 108 -15.08 -5.20 -8.03
CA TYR A 108 -15.54 -6.46 -8.60
C TYR A 108 -14.61 -7.64 -8.30
N VAL A 109 -13.30 -7.51 -8.56
CA VAL A 109 -12.33 -8.60 -8.35
C VAL A 109 -12.23 -8.97 -6.87
N PHE A 110 -12.17 -7.97 -5.97
CA PHE A 110 -12.14 -8.20 -4.53
C PHE A 110 -13.37 -8.99 -4.05
N TYR A 111 -14.56 -8.61 -4.50
CA TYR A 111 -15.78 -9.29 -4.08
C TYR A 111 -15.95 -10.68 -4.70
N LYS A 112 -15.51 -10.88 -5.95
CA LYS A 112 -15.44 -12.21 -6.56
C LYS A 112 -14.58 -13.14 -5.71
N ALA A 113 -13.41 -12.68 -5.27
CA ALA A 113 -12.54 -13.42 -4.36
C ALA A 113 -13.26 -13.74 -3.03
N MET A 114 -13.95 -12.77 -2.43
CA MET A 114 -14.70 -13.01 -1.19
C MET A 114 -15.84 -14.03 -1.35
N ALA A 115 -16.51 -14.05 -2.50
CA ALA A 115 -17.54 -15.03 -2.82
C ALA A 115 -16.96 -16.45 -2.97
N ILE A 116 -15.80 -16.59 -3.62
CA ILE A 116 -15.10 -17.88 -3.73
C ILE A 116 -14.71 -18.38 -2.33
N PHE A 117 -14.10 -17.53 -1.51
CA PHE A 117 -13.74 -17.87 -0.13
C PHE A 117 -14.95 -18.27 0.72
N ALA A 118 -16.06 -17.52 0.61
CA ALA A 118 -17.30 -17.83 1.32
C ALA A 118 -17.88 -19.19 0.89
N LYS A 119 -17.90 -19.47 -0.42
CA LYS A 119 -18.36 -20.75 -0.97
C LYS A 119 -17.49 -21.91 -0.46
N LYS A 120 -16.17 -21.76 -0.42
CA LYS A 120 -15.25 -22.84 0.01
C LYS A 120 -15.35 -23.16 1.50
N HIS A 121 -15.51 -22.13 2.34
CA HIS A 121 -15.36 -22.30 3.80
C HIS A 121 -16.64 -22.15 4.61
N PHE A 122 -17.75 -21.68 4.01
CA PHE A 122 -19.01 -21.37 4.72
C PHE A 122 -20.27 -21.87 3.98
N LEU A 123 -20.19 -23.05 3.34
CA LEU A 123 -21.23 -23.65 2.48
C LEU A 123 -22.69 -23.55 3.01
N GLY A 124 -22.93 -23.66 4.32
CA GLY A 124 -24.29 -23.57 4.90
C GLY A 124 -24.88 -22.16 5.08
N LYS A 125 -24.07 -21.10 4.90
CA LYS A 125 -24.50 -19.69 4.99
C LYS A 125 -24.10 -18.88 3.75
N SER A 126 -23.57 -19.56 2.73
CA SER A 126 -22.98 -18.94 1.54
C SER A 126 -23.98 -18.05 0.78
N PHE A 127 -25.27 -18.40 0.76
CA PHE A 127 -26.29 -17.57 0.10
C PHE A 127 -26.51 -16.23 0.81
N PHE A 128 -26.65 -16.25 2.14
CA PHE A 128 -26.79 -15.04 2.95
C PHE A 128 -25.53 -14.16 2.86
N TYR A 129 -24.35 -14.76 2.85
CA TYR A 129 -23.10 -14.02 2.67
C TYR A 129 -22.95 -13.44 1.27
N ALA A 130 -23.31 -14.18 0.23
CA ALA A 130 -23.35 -13.66 -1.14
C ALA A 130 -24.34 -12.49 -1.27
N PHE A 131 -25.51 -12.58 -0.63
CA PHE A 131 -26.48 -11.49 -0.57
C PHE A 131 -25.91 -10.24 0.09
N LEU A 132 -25.31 -10.36 1.29
CA LEU A 132 -24.68 -9.23 1.99
C LEU A 132 -23.54 -8.60 1.20
N ILE A 133 -22.73 -9.43 0.53
CA ILE A 133 -21.66 -8.98 -0.38
C ILE A 133 -22.25 -8.19 -1.56
N ASN A 134 -23.32 -8.66 -2.19
CA ASN A 134 -23.95 -7.96 -3.32
C ASN A 134 -24.58 -6.63 -2.90
N VAL A 135 -25.25 -6.58 -1.74
CA VAL A 135 -25.77 -5.32 -1.17
C VAL A 135 -24.64 -4.34 -0.90
N ALA A 136 -23.54 -4.82 -0.30
CA ALA A 136 -22.33 -4.05 -0.06
C ALA A 136 -21.70 -3.49 -1.34
N ILE A 137 -21.64 -4.27 -2.42
CA ILE A 137 -21.18 -3.82 -3.75
C ILE A 137 -22.07 -2.69 -4.25
N SER A 138 -23.39 -2.87 -4.24
CA SER A 138 -24.34 -1.88 -4.74
C SER A 138 -24.25 -0.56 -3.96
N LEU A 139 -24.17 -0.62 -2.63
CA LEU A 139 -23.98 0.56 -1.78
C LEU A 139 -22.62 1.22 -2.01
N SER A 140 -21.55 0.44 -2.12
CA SER A 140 -20.20 0.95 -2.39
C SER A 140 -20.11 1.59 -3.78
N GLY A 141 -20.81 1.03 -4.77
CA GLY A 141 -20.93 1.54 -6.13
C GLY A 141 -21.68 2.87 -6.16
N ALA A 142 -22.84 2.93 -5.50
CA ALA A 142 -23.61 4.16 -5.32
C ALA A 142 -22.76 5.24 -4.62
N PHE A 143 -22.13 4.92 -3.49
CA PHE A 143 -21.26 5.85 -2.77
C PHE A 143 -20.06 6.31 -3.62
N SER A 144 -19.44 5.41 -4.40
CA SER A 144 -18.34 5.76 -5.29
C SER A 144 -18.79 6.67 -6.44
N PHE A 145 -20.01 6.50 -6.94
CA PHE A 145 -20.61 7.38 -7.94
C PHE A 145 -20.84 8.80 -7.38
N PHE A 146 -21.49 8.91 -6.21
CA PHE A 146 -21.75 10.19 -5.55
C PHE A 146 -20.45 10.89 -5.09
N SER A 147 -19.52 10.15 -4.48
CA SER A 147 -18.22 10.69 -4.07
C SER A 147 -17.31 10.99 -5.27
N GLY A 148 -17.46 10.31 -6.39
CA GLY A 148 -16.78 10.61 -7.66
C GLY A 148 -17.25 11.93 -8.26
N LEU A 149 -18.56 12.22 -8.21
CA LEU A 149 -19.12 13.50 -8.63
C LEU A 149 -18.58 14.65 -7.76
N PHE A 150 -18.57 14.46 -6.43
CA PHE A 150 -18.01 15.42 -5.48
C PHE A 150 -16.50 15.62 -5.64
N LYS A 151 -15.73 14.53 -5.85
CA LYS A 151 -14.29 14.59 -6.14
C LYS A 151 -13.98 15.24 -7.47
N LYS A 152 -14.83 15.10 -8.50
CA LYS A 152 -14.66 15.77 -9.79
C LYS A 152 -14.87 17.27 -9.66
N ILE A 153 -15.87 17.70 -8.89
CA ILE A 153 -16.10 19.11 -8.52
C ILE A 153 -14.91 19.64 -7.71
N LEU A 154 -14.46 18.92 -6.69
CA LEU A 154 -13.29 19.28 -5.89
C LEU A 154 -11.99 19.28 -6.70
N TYR A 155 -11.82 18.35 -7.64
CA TYR A 155 -10.67 18.26 -8.54
C TYR A 155 -10.65 19.42 -9.53
N LEU A 156 -11.80 19.79 -10.12
CA LEU A 156 -11.91 20.97 -10.97
C LEU A 156 -11.60 22.24 -10.16
N TYR A 157 -12.10 22.35 -8.93
CA TYR A 157 -11.76 23.43 -8.00
C TYR A 157 -10.25 23.46 -7.67
N LYS A 158 -9.64 22.32 -7.36
CA LYS A 158 -8.21 22.20 -6.99
C LYS A 158 -7.27 22.33 -8.19
N LYS A 159 -7.70 21.97 -9.41
CA LYS A 159 -6.96 22.12 -10.67
C LYS A 159 -6.94 23.58 -11.12
N ILE A 160 -8.00 24.34 -10.81
CA ILE A 160 -8.04 25.79 -10.96
C ILE A 160 -7.20 26.48 -9.86
N SER A 161 -7.03 25.86 -8.70
CA SER A 161 -6.35 26.44 -7.53
C SER A 161 -4.90 25.96 -7.29
N SER A 162 -4.40 24.92 -7.96
CA SER A 162 -3.02 24.43 -7.76
C SER A 162 -2.61 23.36 -8.78
N SER A 163 -1.88 23.75 -9.80
CA SER A 163 -0.77 22.94 -10.30
C SER A 163 0.48 23.68 -9.83
N PRO A 164 1.34 23.15 -8.95
CA PRO A 164 2.53 23.89 -8.55
C PRO A 164 3.48 23.90 -9.75
N ALA A 165 3.37 24.95 -10.56
CA ALA A 165 4.52 25.48 -11.26
C ALA A 165 5.59 25.72 -10.17
N GLY A 166 6.61 24.84 -10.11
CA GLY A 166 7.67 24.93 -9.09
C GLY A 166 7.81 23.77 -8.11
N ALA A 167 7.20 22.59 -8.34
CA ALA A 167 7.43 21.41 -7.50
C ALA A 167 8.94 21.06 -7.38
N VAL A 168 9.44 21.03 -6.14
CA VAL A 168 10.86 20.79 -5.82
C VAL A 168 11.09 19.31 -5.52
N VAL A 169 12.15 18.75 -6.09
CA VAL A 169 12.66 17.40 -5.82
C VAL A 169 13.90 17.51 -4.94
N LEU A 170 13.88 16.84 -3.80
CA LEU A 170 15.07 16.64 -2.98
C LEU A 170 15.76 15.36 -3.41
N VAL A 171 17.09 15.41 -3.54
CA VAL A 171 17.91 14.23 -3.80
C VAL A 171 18.92 14.11 -2.68
N TRP A 172 18.79 13.05 -1.88
CA TRP A 172 19.66 12.78 -0.76
C TRP A 172 20.76 11.82 -1.18
N GLY A 173 21.97 12.35 -1.34
CA GLY A 173 23.14 11.61 -1.77
C GLY A 173 24.34 12.51 -1.98
N SER A 174 25.49 11.89 -2.27
CA SER A 174 26.73 12.55 -2.63
C SER A 174 26.58 13.42 -3.89
N PRO A 175 27.47 14.39 -4.14
CA PRO A 175 27.37 15.24 -5.34
C PRO A 175 27.35 14.47 -6.66
N GLY A 176 28.11 13.36 -6.75
CA GLY A 176 28.09 12.51 -7.94
C GLY A 176 26.73 11.85 -8.17
N GLU A 177 26.13 11.28 -7.12
CA GLU A 177 24.81 10.66 -7.21
C GLU A 177 23.70 11.68 -7.46
N PHE A 178 23.84 12.89 -6.92
CA PHE A 178 22.94 14.01 -7.20
C PHE A 178 22.85 14.32 -8.69
N GLU A 179 24.01 14.52 -9.33
CA GLU A 179 24.09 14.82 -10.77
C GLU A 179 23.52 13.67 -11.60
N ARG A 180 23.90 12.43 -11.28
CA ARG A 180 23.38 11.22 -11.96
C ARG A 180 21.86 11.13 -11.89
N VAL A 181 21.29 11.23 -10.70
CA VAL A 181 19.83 11.15 -10.48
C VAL A 181 19.11 12.28 -11.20
N ARG A 182 19.64 13.51 -11.11
CA ARG A 182 19.07 14.67 -11.81
C ARG A 182 19.02 14.45 -13.32
N ASP A 183 20.09 13.92 -13.90
CA ASP A 183 20.21 13.73 -15.34
C ASP A 183 19.30 12.59 -15.83
N LEU A 184 19.20 11.49 -15.07
CA LEU A 184 18.21 10.43 -15.32
C LEU A 184 16.78 10.98 -15.32
N TYR A 185 16.46 11.81 -14.32
CA TYR A 185 15.12 12.39 -14.18
C TYR A 185 14.78 13.35 -15.33
N LYS A 186 15.74 14.18 -15.75
CA LYS A 186 15.57 15.11 -16.88
C LYS A 186 15.35 14.36 -18.19
N THR A 187 16.16 13.34 -18.46
CA THR A 187 16.08 12.54 -19.70
C THR A 187 14.75 11.81 -19.81
N ALA A 188 14.26 11.21 -18.73
CA ALA A 188 13.09 10.34 -18.80
C ALA A 188 11.74 11.08 -18.72
N LEU A 189 11.68 12.28 -18.14
CA LEU A 189 10.41 12.99 -17.89
C LEU A 189 10.32 14.41 -18.49
N ALA A 190 11.34 14.89 -19.20
CA ALA A 190 11.38 16.25 -19.76
C ALA A 190 10.91 17.33 -18.75
N SER A 191 11.36 17.20 -17.50
CA SER A 191 10.78 17.91 -16.37
C SER A 191 11.51 19.22 -16.05
N ASN A 192 10.78 20.33 -15.95
CA ASN A 192 11.29 21.63 -15.49
C ASN A 192 11.32 21.78 -13.95
N ARG A 193 11.40 20.67 -13.21
CA ARG A 193 11.41 20.71 -11.74
C ARG A 193 12.76 21.18 -11.21
N LYS A 194 12.71 21.87 -10.07
CA LYS A 194 13.91 22.29 -9.35
C LYS A 194 14.41 21.12 -8.51
N PHE A 195 15.70 20.80 -8.63
CA PHE A 195 16.38 19.79 -7.83
C PHE A 195 17.23 20.46 -6.77
N ILE A 196 17.18 19.97 -5.54
CA ILE A 196 18.01 20.42 -4.44
C ILE A 196 18.74 19.21 -3.85
N GLN A 197 20.06 19.32 -3.76
CA GLN A 197 20.87 18.30 -3.10
C GLN A 197 20.73 18.41 -1.59
N VAL A 198 20.68 17.25 -0.94
CA VAL A 198 20.78 17.11 0.51
C VAL A 198 21.84 16.06 0.80
N THR A 199 22.76 16.33 1.73
CA THR A 199 23.77 15.35 2.17
C THR A 199 23.57 14.94 3.64
N THR A 200 22.91 15.79 4.44
CA THR A 200 22.72 15.57 5.88
C THR A 200 21.25 15.64 6.30
N GLU A 201 20.90 15.00 7.42
CA GLU A 201 19.55 15.07 8.00
C GLU A 201 19.14 16.49 8.38
N LYS A 202 20.09 17.32 8.83
CA LYS A 202 19.82 18.72 9.17
C LYS A 202 19.38 19.51 7.93
N GLN A 203 20.08 19.34 6.82
CA GLN A 203 19.69 19.94 5.53
C GLN A 203 18.35 19.40 5.05
N LEU A 204 18.10 18.10 5.21
CA LEU A 204 16.81 17.51 4.85
C LEU A 204 15.66 18.17 5.63
N LYS A 205 15.80 18.24 6.96
CA LYS A 205 14.81 18.83 7.86
C LYS A 205 14.51 20.29 7.50
N GLU A 206 15.52 21.06 7.14
CA GLU A 206 15.36 22.43 6.71
C GLU A 206 14.64 22.53 5.35
N ALA A 207 15.08 21.75 4.36
CA ALA A 207 14.49 21.74 3.03
C ALA A 207 13.02 21.30 3.03
N LEU A 208 12.66 20.33 3.89
CA LEU A 208 11.28 19.85 4.05
C LEU A 208 10.33 20.85 4.73
N LYS A 209 10.80 22.02 5.18
CA LYS A 209 9.93 23.13 5.60
C LYS A 209 9.29 23.83 4.40
N ASP A 210 9.91 23.77 3.24
CA ASP A 210 9.36 24.32 2.00
C ASP A 210 8.19 23.45 1.51
N LYS A 211 7.00 24.06 1.41
CA LYS A 211 5.78 23.39 0.94
C LYS A 211 5.81 23.06 -0.55
N ALA A 212 6.74 23.61 -1.31
CA ALA A 212 6.95 23.26 -2.71
C ALA A 212 7.63 21.90 -2.88
N VAL A 213 8.28 21.38 -1.83
CA VAL A 213 8.88 20.04 -1.83
C VAL A 213 7.79 18.99 -1.76
N ASN A 214 7.74 18.14 -2.78
CA ASN A 214 6.76 17.06 -2.89
C ASN A 214 7.37 15.72 -3.29
N GLU A 215 8.68 15.65 -3.47
CA GLU A 215 9.39 14.40 -3.75
C GLU A 215 10.78 14.37 -3.12
N LEU A 216 11.13 13.21 -2.58
CA LEU A 216 12.44 12.91 -2.00
C LEU A 216 12.97 11.61 -2.62
N ILE A 217 14.16 11.69 -3.21
CA ILE A 217 14.88 10.58 -3.82
C ILE A 217 16.08 10.22 -2.94
N PHE A 218 16.16 8.97 -2.50
CA PHE A 218 17.26 8.42 -1.71
C PHE A 218 18.28 7.77 -2.64
N CYS A 219 19.54 8.21 -2.62
CA CYS A 219 20.62 7.58 -3.37
C CYS A 219 21.15 6.39 -2.57
N MET A 220 20.87 5.18 -3.04
CA MET A 220 21.16 3.96 -2.28
C MET A 220 22.63 3.56 -2.30
N ALA A 221 23.48 4.19 -3.13
CA ALA A 221 24.94 4.09 -3.01
C ALA A 221 25.44 4.74 -1.70
N ASP A 222 24.76 5.78 -1.23
CA ASP A 222 25.22 6.61 -0.11
C ASP A 222 24.46 6.34 1.20
N LEU A 223 23.28 5.71 1.11
CA LEU A 223 22.35 5.57 2.23
C LEU A 223 22.06 4.12 2.55
N GLN A 224 22.07 3.82 3.85
CA GLN A 224 21.57 2.54 4.37
C GLN A 224 20.05 2.49 4.35
N TYR A 225 19.47 1.32 4.04
CA TYR A 225 18.01 1.12 4.04
C TYR A 225 17.35 1.48 5.37
N THR A 226 18.01 1.23 6.50
CA THR A 226 17.52 1.60 7.83
C THR A 226 17.21 3.09 7.91
N LYS A 227 18.19 3.91 7.53
CA LYS A 227 18.08 5.37 7.51
C LYS A 227 16.99 5.87 6.55
N VAL A 228 16.86 5.22 5.39
CA VAL A 228 15.79 5.53 4.43
C VAL A 228 14.42 5.25 5.03
N PHE A 229 14.25 4.08 5.67
CA PHE A 229 12.98 3.71 6.31
C PHE A 229 12.64 4.60 7.51
N ASP A 230 13.62 4.95 8.35
CA ASP A 230 13.43 5.87 9.47
C ASP A 230 12.91 7.22 8.95
N CYS A 231 13.51 7.74 7.88
CA CYS A 231 13.08 8.96 7.22
C CYS A 231 11.66 8.84 6.62
N MET A 232 11.36 7.74 5.94
CA MET A 232 10.03 7.51 5.36
C MET A 232 8.95 7.45 6.45
N GLU A 233 9.25 6.85 7.60
CA GLU A 233 8.35 6.78 8.74
C GLU A 233 8.16 8.15 9.42
N GLU A 234 9.24 8.90 9.65
CA GLU A 234 9.21 10.25 10.26
C GLU A 234 8.32 11.21 9.44
N TYR A 235 8.35 11.07 8.11
CA TYR A 235 7.58 11.91 7.19
C TYR A 235 6.36 11.23 6.57
N ALA A 236 5.94 10.08 7.13
CA ALA A 236 4.73 9.39 6.69
C ALA A 236 3.50 10.28 6.85
N GLY A 237 2.65 10.34 5.83
CA GLY A 237 1.43 11.16 5.84
C GLY A 237 1.61 12.62 5.40
N LYS A 238 2.85 13.09 5.17
CA LYS A 238 3.09 14.31 4.39
C LYS A 238 2.76 14.06 2.92
N ASN A 239 2.46 15.12 2.17
CA ASN A 239 2.27 15.05 0.70
C ASN A 239 3.61 14.92 -0.04
N LEU A 240 4.42 13.93 0.36
CA LEU A 240 5.77 13.68 -0.11
C LEU A 240 5.82 12.30 -0.78
N ILE A 241 6.32 12.26 -2.01
CA ILE A 241 6.58 11.02 -2.74
C ILE A 241 8.01 10.58 -2.43
N PHE A 242 8.18 9.32 -2.06
CA PHE A 242 9.49 8.75 -1.79
C PHE A 242 9.93 7.83 -2.94
N LYS A 243 11.18 7.98 -3.37
CA LYS A 243 11.82 7.11 -4.37
C LYS A 243 13.23 6.72 -3.94
N MET A 244 13.72 5.60 -4.46
CA MET A 244 15.07 5.11 -4.26
C MET A 244 15.78 5.03 -5.61
N ALA A 245 16.96 5.62 -5.72
CA ALA A 245 17.85 5.44 -6.85
C ALA A 245 18.92 4.42 -6.48
N PRO A 246 18.93 3.20 -7.05
CA PRO A 246 20.04 2.27 -6.89
C PRO A 246 21.34 2.93 -7.37
N GLY A 247 22.45 2.67 -6.69
CA GLY A 247 23.77 3.21 -7.04
C GLY A 247 24.32 2.74 -8.39
N ILE A 248 23.61 1.85 -9.07
CA ILE A 248 24.00 1.24 -10.34
C ILE A 248 22.80 1.30 -11.29
N GLY A 249 23.07 1.66 -12.54
CA GLY A 249 22.10 1.62 -13.62
C GLY A 249 21.15 2.83 -13.71
N PRO A 250 20.26 2.83 -14.72
CA PRO A 250 19.45 3.99 -15.09
C PRO A 250 18.06 4.03 -14.43
N LEU A 251 17.91 3.42 -13.25
CA LEU A 251 16.60 3.20 -12.64
C LEU A 251 16.38 4.10 -11.41
N ILE A 252 15.15 4.59 -11.26
CA ILE A 252 14.65 5.16 -10.00
C ILE A 252 13.37 4.43 -9.62
N ILE A 253 13.35 3.79 -8.44
CA ILE A 253 12.27 2.92 -7.95
C ILE A 253 11.32 3.71 -7.04
N GLY A 254 10.02 3.60 -7.27
CA GLY A 254 8.98 4.19 -6.41
C GLY A 254 7.63 4.20 -7.10
N SER A 255 6.64 4.90 -6.51
CA SER A 255 5.23 4.95 -6.97
C SER A 255 5.01 5.51 -8.39
N HIS A 256 6.09 5.87 -9.08
CA HIS A 256 6.18 6.32 -10.47
C HIS A 256 7.58 5.96 -11.00
N ALA A 257 7.98 4.69 -10.92
CA ALA A 257 9.33 4.27 -11.28
C ALA A 257 9.72 4.81 -12.68
N ILE A 258 10.91 5.39 -12.77
CA ILE A 258 11.41 6.05 -13.98
C ILE A 258 12.52 5.19 -14.56
N PHE A 259 12.43 4.89 -15.85
CA PHE A 259 13.43 4.16 -16.60
C PHE A 259 13.91 5.04 -17.75
N SER A 260 15.21 5.35 -17.83
CA SER A 260 15.79 5.89 -19.06
C SER A 260 16.35 4.74 -19.90
N ARG A 261 15.86 4.61 -21.14
CA ARG A 261 16.46 3.71 -22.14
C ARG A 261 17.73 4.31 -22.70
#